data_AF-A0A0P0RF49-F1
#
_entry.id   AF-A0A0P0RF49-F1
#
_cell.length_a   1.000
_cell.length_b   1.000
_cell.length_c   1.000
_cell.angle_alpha   90.00
_cell.angle_beta   90.00
_cell.angle_gamma   90.00
#
_symmetry.space_group_name_H-M   'P 1'
#
loop_
_entity.id
_entity.type
_entity.pdbx_description
1 polymer ?
#
loop_
_entity_poly.entity_id
_entity_poly.type
_entity_poly.pdbx_seq_one_letter_code
_entity_poly.pdbx_strand_id
1 'polypeptide(L)'
;MSTLNNVEVMTTFARGCVSVYENWQAETPAFHERRVQDLLSAACRSASLPDFSFAFVDLGNGGGELDQNAWRLRINSQHTNKHILPQYLFKWLCGILYHEARHGEQWVRCAQGVLAGDFVIPGAPNTQVATVATWMRLPNAVVLHAHATQARYDALKNSQPVRAWFDSVWGAQRGHRGTVLGKPNIMVSGTADNHAYINLPEEVDAYATQYAMEAILDPLLTATAQRQVDDKRPVVELRTGHEQAASGSVPRTLADQLQDKAKGLRHTGGRLDQREQTQQLRTQHHQFAAQSRVAQTSQAPNINLGTSVRNMTADHQAMAAASRQVVSNANPDDDVSRSRIAGLASLFEKRT
;
A
#
# COMPACT_ATOMS: atom_id res chain seq x y z
N MET A 1 10.84 -10.84 -12.16
CA MET A 1 10.29 -11.68 -11.07
C MET A 1 9.38 -10.81 -10.22
N SER A 2 8.24 -11.32 -9.79
CA SER A 2 7.23 -10.51 -9.08
C SER A 2 7.55 -10.38 -7.59
N THR A 3 7.12 -9.26 -7.03
CA THR A 3 7.21 -8.88 -5.60
C THR A 3 5.83 -8.39 -5.17
N LEU A 4 5.58 -8.21 -3.88
CA LEU A 4 4.28 -7.66 -3.44
C LEU A 4 4.07 -6.21 -3.90
N ASN A 5 5.14 -5.47 -4.22
CA ASN A 5 5.06 -4.13 -4.80
C ASN A 5 4.89 -4.14 -6.34
N ASN A 6 4.74 -5.31 -6.96
CA ASN A 6 4.44 -5.40 -8.38
C ASN A 6 2.95 -5.08 -8.64
N VAL A 7 2.66 -4.18 -9.58
CA VAL A 7 1.29 -3.72 -9.89
C VAL A 7 0.34 -4.84 -10.32
N GLU A 8 0.84 -5.88 -11.00
CA GLU A 8 0.03 -7.02 -11.43
C GLU A 8 -0.40 -7.88 -10.23
N VAL A 9 0.50 -8.10 -9.26
CA VAL A 9 0.21 -8.81 -8.02
C VAL A 9 -0.82 -8.03 -7.20
N MET A 10 -0.61 -6.72 -7.01
CA MET A 10 -1.56 -5.85 -6.31
C MET A 10 -2.93 -5.83 -6.98
N THR A 11 -2.97 -5.73 -8.31
CA THR A 11 -4.23 -5.73 -9.09
C THR A 11 -4.98 -7.05 -8.95
N THR A 12 -4.27 -8.17 -9.00
CA THR A 12 -4.86 -9.50 -8.84
C THR A 12 -5.45 -9.66 -7.44
N PHE A 13 -4.71 -9.25 -6.41
CA PHE A 13 -5.18 -9.25 -5.03
C PHE A 13 -6.42 -8.35 -4.85
N ALA A 14 -6.36 -7.09 -5.31
CA ALA A 14 -7.47 -6.14 -5.19
C ALA A 14 -8.75 -6.63 -5.88
N ARG A 15 -8.66 -7.24 -7.06
CA ARG A 15 -9.82 -7.87 -7.73
C ARG A 15 -10.38 -9.04 -6.91
N GLY A 16 -9.51 -9.84 -6.30
CA GLY A 16 -9.91 -10.87 -5.37
C GLY A 16 -10.69 -10.30 -4.17
N CYS A 17 -10.20 -9.22 -3.57
CA CYS A 17 -10.87 -8.53 -2.47
C CYS A 17 -12.29 -8.05 -2.83
N VAL A 18 -12.49 -7.56 -4.05
CA VAL A 18 -13.84 -7.17 -4.52
C VAL A 18 -14.81 -8.34 -4.46
N SER A 19 -14.39 -9.52 -4.93
CA SER A 19 -15.23 -10.72 -4.89
C SER A 19 -15.57 -11.15 -3.47
N VAL A 20 -14.65 -10.96 -2.51
CA VAL A 20 -14.93 -11.21 -1.09
C VAL A 20 -15.94 -10.18 -0.55
N TYR A 21 -15.75 -8.89 -0.87
CA TYR A 21 -16.66 -7.83 -0.46
C TYR A 21 -18.09 -8.03 -0.97
N GLU A 22 -18.25 -8.41 -2.23
CA GLU A 22 -19.56 -8.67 -2.86
C GLU A 22 -20.37 -9.73 -2.12
N ASN A 23 -19.68 -10.73 -1.55
CA ASN A 23 -20.30 -11.87 -0.88
C ASN A 23 -20.30 -11.76 0.66
N TRP A 24 -19.70 -10.71 1.23
CA TRP A 24 -19.48 -10.58 2.67
C TRP A 24 -20.76 -10.70 3.52
N GLN A 25 -21.86 -10.10 3.07
CA GLN A 25 -23.12 -10.20 3.84
C GLN A 25 -23.79 -11.57 3.71
N ALA A 26 -23.50 -12.31 2.65
CA ALA A 26 -24.09 -13.62 2.37
C ALA A 26 -23.29 -14.78 2.98
N GLU A 27 -22.02 -14.55 3.29
CA GLU A 27 -21.08 -15.54 3.81
C GLU A 27 -21.03 -15.52 5.35
N THR A 28 -20.57 -16.64 5.93
CA THR A 28 -20.30 -16.73 7.36
C THR A 28 -18.90 -16.20 7.66
N PRO A 29 -18.60 -15.83 8.92
CA PRO A 29 -17.24 -15.42 9.29
C PRO A 29 -16.15 -16.43 8.89
N ALA A 30 -16.42 -17.74 9.04
CA ALA A 30 -15.47 -18.79 8.63
C ALA A 30 -15.17 -18.76 7.12
N PHE A 31 -16.16 -18.39 6.28
CA PHE A 31 -15.94 -18.20 4.85
C PHE A 31 -15.12 -16.92 4.58
N HIS A 32 -15.39 -15.81 5.28
CA HIS A 32 -14.58 -14.58 5.15
C HIS A 32 -13.12 -14.86 5.46
N GLU A 33 -12.88 -15.51 6.60
CA GLU A 33 -11.57 -15.91 7.08
C GLU A 33 -10.82 -16.72 6.02
N ARG A 34 -11.44 -17.79 5.51
CA ARG A 34 -10.85 -18.64 4.49
C ARG A 34 -10.53 -17.88 3.20
N ARG A 35 -11.46 -17.06 2.70
CA ARG A 35 -11.23 -16.31 1.44
C ARG A 35 -10.12 -15.29 1.58
N VAL A 36 -10.02 -14.61 2.73
CA VAL A 36 -8.91 -13.69 3.01
C VAL A 36 -7.57 -14.43 3.04
N GLN A 37 -7.50 -15.60 3.68
CA GLN A 37 -6.30 -16.45 3.66
C GLN A 37 -5.91 -16.84 2.24
N ASP A 38 -6.85 -17.37 1.46
CA ASP A 38 -6.60 -17.85 0.10
C ASP A 38 -6.04 -16.72 -0.80
N LEU A 39 -6.60 -15.51 -0.68
CA LEU A 39 -6.14 -14.34 -1.43
C LEU A 39 -4.73 -13.91 -1.04
N LEU A 40 -4.44 -13.79 0.26
CA LEU A 40 -3.12 -13.40 0.73
C LEU A 40 -2.08 -14.45 0.36
N SER A 41 -2.37 -15.73 0.55
CA SER A 41 -1.46 -16.82 0.16
C SER A 41 -1.20 -16.82 -1.35
N ALA A 42 -2.21 -16.53 -2.19
CA ALA A 42 -2.01 -16.41 -3.63
C ALA A 42 -1.08 -15.24 -4.01
N ALA A 43 -1.24 -14.07 -3.38
CA ALA A 43 -0.35 -12.93 -3.58
C ALA A 43 1.08 -13.25 -3.12
N CYS A 44 1.23 -13.88 -1.96
CA CYS A 44 2.52 -14.28 -1.38
C CYS A 44 3.25 -15.30 -2.26
N ARG A 45 2.55 -16.32 -2.78
CA ARG A 45 3.14 -17.27 -3.74
C ARG A 45 3.58 -16.61 -5.05
N SER A 46 2.82 -15.61 -5.52
CA SER A 46 3.19 -14.82 -6.70
C SER A 46 4.47 -14.01 -6.49
N ALA A 47 4.70 -13.51 -5.27
CA ALA A 47 5.97 -12.91 -4.83
C ALA A 47 7.03 -13.95 -4.40
N SER A 48 6.65 -15.24 -4.41
CA SER A 48 7.38 -16.42 -3.95
C SER A 48 7.95 -16.28 -2.56
N LEU A 49 7.06 -15.90 -1.66
CA LEU A 49 7.23 -16.01 -0.23
C LEU A 49 6.82 -17.41 0.23
N PRO A 50 7.39 -17.91 1.34
CA PRO A 50 6.86 -19.08 2.00
C PRO A 50 5.46 -18.75 2.55
N ASP A 51 4.54 -19.72 2.47
CA ASP A 51 3.18 -19.53 2.95
C ASP A 51 3.16 -19.20 4.45
N PHE A 52 2.34 -18.21 4.83
CA PHE A 52 2.07 -17.90 6.23
C PHE A 52 1.10 -18.92 6.83
N SER A 53 1.27 -19.21 8.11
CA SER A 53 0.12 -19.66 8.89
C SER A 53 -0.78 -18.46 9.24
N PHE A 54 -2.03 -18.71 9.61
CA PHE A 54 -2.98 -17.66 9.95
C PHE A 54 -3.63 -17.92 11.29
N ALA A 55 -3.93 -16.86 12.03
CA ALA A 55 -4.77 -16.93 13.21
C ALA A 55 -5.71 -15.72 13.28
N PHE A 56 -6.99 -15.97 13.54
CA PHE A 56 -7.98 -14.92 13.77
C PHE A 56 -8.17 -14.75 15.26
N VAL A 57 -7.72 -13.62 15.77
CA VAL A 57 -7.67 -13.33 17.21
C VAL A 57 -8.12 -11.91 17.45
N ASP A 58 -8.55 -11.61 18.67
CA ASP A 58 -8.84 -10.23 19.06
C ASP A 58 -7.51 -9.46 19.17
N LEU A 59 -7.35 -8.42 18.34
CA LEU A 59 -6.19 -7.51 18.34
C LEU A 59 -6.55 -6.11 18.86
N GLY A 60 -7.71 -5.96 19.51
CA GLY A 60 -8.27 -4.68 19.93
C GLY A 60 -8.48 -3.77 18.72
N ASN A 61 -7.77 -2.63 18.69
CA ASN A 61 -7.89 -1.64 17.61
C ASN A 61 -7.01 -1.94 16.38
N GLY A 62 -6.15 -2.96 16.43
CA GLY A 62 -5.28 -3.34 15.29
C GLY A 62 -6.04 -4.09 14.19
N GLY A 63 -5.56 -4.04 12.95
CA GLY A 63 -6.18 -4.79 11.84
C GLY A 63 -5.52 -6.15 11.57
N GLY A 64 -4.20 -6.21 11.71
CA GLY A 64 -3.40 -7.42 11.63
C GLY A 64 -1.99 -7.17 12.18
N GLU A 65 -1.23 -8.25 12.37
CA GLU A 65 0.20 -8.21 12.68
C GLU A 65 0.90 -9.47 12.16
N LEU A 66 2.14 -9.33 11.70
CA LEU A 66 3.03 -10.47 11.44
C LEU A 66 3.75 -10.92 12.72
N ASP A 67 3.41 -12.12 13.22
CA ASP A 67 4.28 -12.85 14.13
C ASP A 67 5.40 -13.52 13.32
N GLN A 68 6.53 -12.82 13.21
CA GLN A 68 7.70 -13.29 12.49
C GLN A 68 8.29 -14.59 13.05
N ASN A 69 8.17 -14.83 14.35
CA ASN A 69 8.79 -15.99 15.02
C ASN A 69 8.01 -17.27 14.69
N ALA A 70 6.69 -17.17 14.60
CA ALA A 70 5.82 -18.27 14.19
C ALA A 70 5.56 -18.30 12.68
N TRP A 71 6.02 -17.29 11.93
CA TRP A 71 5.65 -17.02 10.54
C TRP A 71 4.13 -17.07 10.33
N ARG A 72 3.44 -16.22 11.09
CA ARG A 72 1.99 -16.22 11.19
C ARG A 72 1.42 -14.82 11.01
N LEU A 73 0.47 -14.68 10.10
CA LEU A 73 -0.35 -13.49 10.02
C LEU A 73 -1.51 -13.62 11.02
N ARG A 74 -1.51 -12.75 12.02
CA ARG A 74 -2.61 -12.61 12.98
C ARG A 74 -3.54 -11.55 12.44
N ILE A 75 -4.82 -11.88 12.34
CA ILE A 75 -5.86 -11.04 11.74
C ILE A 75 -6.90 -10.73 12.80
N ASN A 76 -7.33 -9.47 12.90
CA ASN A 76 -8.29 -9.11 13.93
C ASN A 76 -9.67 -9.73 13.66
N SER A 77 -10.06 -10.69 14.50
CA SER A 77 -11.34 -11.39 14.38
C SER A 77 -12.54 -10.45 14.59
N GLN A 78 -12.36 -9.32 15.28
CA GLN A 78 -13.40 -8.32 15.43
C GLN A 78 -13.82 -7.68 14.09
N HIS A 79 -12.98 -7.72 13.07
CA HIS A 79 -13.33 -7.26 11.72
C HIS A 79 -13.92 -8.38 10.86
N THR A 80 -13.33 -9.57 10.87
CA THR A 80 -13.79 -10.71 10.05
C THR A 80 -15.13 -11.28 10.52
N ASN A 81 -15.45 -11.14 11.81
CA ASN A 81 -16.72 -11.59 12.40
C ASN A 81 -17.89 -10.62 12.23
N LYS A 82 -17.66 -9.42 11.67
CA LYS A 82 -18.75 -8.45 11.43
C LYS A 82 -19.63 -8.94 10.28
N HIS A 83 -20.92 -9.08 10.52
CA HIS A 83 -21.89 -9.37 9.47
C HIS A 83 -21.94 -8.26 8.39
N ILE A 84 -21.83 -7.00 8.83
CA ILE A 84 -21.74 -5.84 7.94
C ILE A 84 -20.40 -5.15 8.18
N LEU A 85 -19.60 -5.07 7.12
CA LEU A 85 -18.32 -4.38 7.12
C LEU A 85 -18.38 -3.19 6.16
N PRO A 86 -18.32 -1.94 6.65
CA PRO A 86 -18.32 -0.76 5.78
C PRO A 86 -17.18 -0.80 4.77
N GLN A 87 -17.41 -0.27 3.57
CA GLN A 87 -16.44 -0.30 2.47
C GLN A 87 -15.05 0.22 2.89
N TYR A 88 -15.00 1.36 3.59
CA TYR A 88 -13.73 1.96 4.03
C TYR A 88 -12.96 1.04 4.98
N LEU A 89 -13.68 0.31 5.86
CA LEU A 89 -13.08 -0.59 6.83
C LEU A 89 -12.62 -1.89 6.16
N PHE A 90 -13.36 -2.40 5.18
CA PHE A 90 -12.92 -3.54 4.37
C PHE A 90 -11.68 -3.21 3.52
N LYS A 91 -11.64 -2.01 2.90
CA LYS A 91 -10.46 -1.51 2.18
C LYS A 91 -9.25 -1.47 3.10
N TRP A 92 -9.38 -0.82 4.25
CA TRP A 92 -8.31 -0.72 5.24
C TRP A 92 -7.88 -2.11 5.75
N LEU A 93 -8.81 -3.03 6.01
CA LEU A 93 -8.48 -4.41 6.40
C LEU A 93 -7.66 -5.12 5.33
N CYS A 94 -8.05 -5.02 4.06
CA CYS A 94 -7.24 -5.59 2.97
C CYS A 94 -5.87 -4.90 2.87
N GLY A 95 -5.83 -3.59 3.08
CA GLY A 95 -4.64 -2.75 3.12
C GLY A 95 -3.62 -3.23 4.14
N ILE A 96 -4.04 -3.28 5.41
CA ILE A 96 -3.16 -3.66 6.51
C ILE A 96 -2.72 -5.12 6.41
N LEU A 97 -3.56 -6.03 5.90
CA LEU A 97 -3.11 -7.42 5.70
C LEU A 97 -2.05 -7.54 4.59
N TYR A 98 -2.16 -6.73 3.54
CA TYR A 98 -1.14 -6.66 2.50
C TYR A 98 0.15 -5.98 3.02
N HIS A 99 0.03 -5.02 3.93
CA HIS A 99 1.14 -4.41 4.67
C HIS A 99 1.90 -5.46 5.50
N GLU A 100 1.21 -6.26 6.31
CA GLU A 100 1.87 -7.30 7.12
C GLU A 100 2.55 -8.37 6.25
N ALA A 101 1.92 -8.74 5.13
CA ALA A 101 2.55 -9.64 4.15
C ALA A 101 3.82 -9.03 3.54
N ARG A 102 3.84 -7.70 3.36
CA ARG A 102 5.02 -6.98 2.87
C ARG A 102 6.19 -7.04 3.85
N HIS A 103 5.95 -6.97 5.16
CA HIS A 103 7.00 -7.25 6.15
C HIS A 103 7.59 -8.65 6.01
N GLY A 104 6.76 -9.66 5.74
CA GLY A 104 7.28 -11.00 5.47
C GLY A 104 8.16 -11.07 4.22
N GLU A 105 7.83 -10.35 3.15
CA GLU A 105 8.76 -10.23 2.01
C GLU A 105 10.08 -9.58 2.42
N GLN A 106 10.03 -8.45 3.10
CA GLN A 106 11.22 -7.74 3.57
C GLN A 106 12.12 -8.67 4.40
N TRP A 107 11.55 -9.49 5.28
CA TRP A 107 12.30 -10.37 6.18
C TRP A 107 12.99 -11.49 5.41
N VAL A 108 12.30 -12.09 4.43
CA VAL A 108 12.91 -13.08 3.52
C VAL A 108 14.07 -12.44 2.76
N ARG A 109 13.91 -11.22 2.22
CA ARG A 109 14.97 -10.53 1.46
C ARG A 109 16.18 -10.19 2.33
N CYS A 110 15.96 -9.76 3.57
CA CYS A 110 17.03 -9.54 4.53
C CYS A 110 17.77 -10.85 4.87
N ALA A 111 17.04 -11.95 5.09
CA ALA A 111 17.65 -13.25 5.32
C ALA A 111 18.50 -13.71 4.13
N GLN A 112 18.05 -13.48 2.89
CA GLN A 112 18.83 -13.74 1.68
C GLN A 112 20.13 -12.94 1.63
N GLY A 113 20.10 -11.65 2.02
CA GLY A 113 21.31 -10.84 2.08
C GLY A 113 22.30 -11.28 3.16
N VAL A 114 21.82 -11.77 4.31
CA VAL A 114 22.69 -12.37 5.34
C VAL A 114 23.30 -13.68 4.84
N LEU A 115 22.50 -14.56 4.22
CA LEU A 115 22.97 -15.83 3.66
C LEU A 115 24.02 -15.62 2.55
N ALA A 116 23.87 -14.59 1.73
CA ALA A 116 24.85 -14.19 0.71
C ALA A 116 26.14 -13.58 1.27
N GLY A 117 26.17 -13.19 2.56
CA GLY A 117 27.27 -12.43 3.14
C GLY A 117 27.26 -10.93 2.82
N ASP A 118 26.22 -10.43 2.16
CA ASP A 118 26.03 -9.00 1.87
C ASP A 118 25.69 -8.20 3.15
N PHE A 119 25.10 -8.87 4.14
CA PHE A 119 24.77 -8.31 5.46
C PHE A 119 25.38 -9.12 6.61
N VAL A 120 25.79 -8.42 7.67
CA VAL A 120 26.38 -9.03 8.87
C VAL A 120 25.52 -8.69 10.07
N ILE A 121 25.03 -9.72 10.77
CA ILE A 121 24.37 -9.56 12.06
C ILE A 121 25.44 -9.54 13.15
N PRO A 122 25.60 -8.45 13.92
CA PRO A 122 26.61 -8.39 14.97
C PRO A 122 26.42 -9.52 16.00
N GLY A 123 27.46 -10.31 16.21
CA GLY A 123 27.46 -11.46 17.13
C GLY A 123 27.07 -12.80 16.49
N ALA A 124 26.54 -12.82 15.26
CA ALA A 124 26.28 -14.06 14.55
C ALA A 124 27.61 -14.68 14.05
N PRO A 125 27.91 -15.95 14.38
CA PRO A 125 29.21 -16.56 14.08
C PRO A 125 29.45 -16.85 12.61
N ASN A 126 28.40 -17.00 11.79
CA ASN A 126 28.50 -17.31 10.36
C ASN A 126 27.14 -17.08 9.65
N THR A 127 27.11 -17.36 8.35
CA THR A 127 25.93 -17.24 7.47
C THR A 127 25.18 -18.57 7.26
N GLN A 128 25.35 -19.56 8.15
CA GLN A 128 24.62 -20.83 8.04
C GLN A 128 23.14 -20.65 8.36
N VAL A 129 22.27 -21.39 7.67
CA VAL A 129 20.80 -21.33 7.79
C VAL A 129 20.33 -21.36 9.25
N ALA A 130 20.80 -22.32 10.05
CA ALA A 130 20.39 -22.45 11.45
C ALA A 130 20.79 -21.22 12.28
N THR A 131 22.00 -20.69 12.05
CA THR A 131 22.50 -19.48 12.70
C THR A 131 21.66 -18.26 12.31
N VAL A 132 21.39 -18.07 11.01
CA VAL A 132 20.55 -16.97 10.51
C VAL A 132 19.13 -17.06 11.09
N ALA A 133 18.53 -18.25 11.12
CA ALA A 133 17.21 -18.47 11.72
C ALA A 133 17.16 -18.06 13.20
N THR A 134 18.14 -18.48 14.00
CA THR A 134 18.22 -18.10 15.41
C THR A 134 18.39 -16.60 15.60
N TRP A 135 19.35 -15.99 14.91
CA TRP A 135 19.69 -14.57 15.12
C TRP A 135 18.64 -13.60 14.55
N MET A 136 17.97 -13.96 13.47
CA MET A 136 16.88 -13.18 12.91
C MET A 136 15.52 -13.50 13.55
N ARG A 137 15.45 -14.52 14.41
CA ARG A 137 14.22 -15.04 15.02
C ARG A 137 13.18 -15.41 13.95
N LEU A 138 13.63 -16.15 12.94
CA LEU A 138 12.80 -16.67 11.86
C LEU A 138 12.71 -18.20 11.97
N PRO A 139 11.58 -18.83 11.58
CA PRO A 139 11.54 -20.28 11.45
C PRO A 139 12.59 -20.80 10.46
N ASN A 140 13.19 -21.94 10.79
CA ASN A 140 14.20 -22.58 9.95
C ASN A 140 13.69 -22.81 8.52
N ALA A 141 12.41 -23.17 8.35
CA ALA A 141 11.78 -23.35 7.04
C ALA A 141 11.78 -22.07 6.18
N VAL A 142 11.61 -20.89 6.80
CA VAL A 142 11.62 -19.59 6.10
C VAL A 142 13.03 -19.27 5.61
N VAL A 143 14.04 -19.52 6.45
CA VAL A 143 15.46 -19.29 6.05
C VAL A 143 15.93 -20.31 5.02
N LEU A 144 15.48 -21.57 5.09
CA LEU A 144 15.70 -22.56 4.03
C LEU A 144 15.08 -22.11 2.71
N HIS A 145 13.85 -21.57 2.73
CA HIS A 145 13.21 -21.00 1.55
C HIS A 145 13.99 -19.80 1.01
N ALA A 146 14.45 -18.90 1.88
CA ALA A 146 15.29 -17.76 1.52
C ALA A 146 16.55 -18.23 0.77
N HIS A 147 17.27 -19.20 1.33
CA HIS A 147 18.45 -19.82 0.71
C HIS A 147 18.12 -20.47 -0.64
N ALA A 148 17.04 -21.24 -0.73
CA ALA A 148 16.61 -21.90 -1.97
C ALA A 148 16.22 -20.91 -3.08
N THR A 149 15.85 -19.68 -2.72
CA THR A 149 15.41 -18.63 -3.65
C THR A 149 16.44 -17.52 -3.82
N GLN A 150 17.71 -17.76 -3.47
CA GLN A 150 18.79 -16.77 -3.48
C GLN A 150 18.97 -16.04 -4.82
N ALA A 151 18.83 -16.73 -5.95
CA ALA A 151 18.94 -16.12 -7.28
C ALA A 151 17.96 -14.95 -7.49
N ARG A 152 16.83 -14.92 -6.76
CA ARG A 152 15.88 -13.80 -6.78
C ARG A 152 16.41 -12.57 -6.08
N TYR A 153 17.11 -12.76 -4.96
CA TYR A 153 17.73 -11.67 -4.23
C TYR A 153 18.79 -11.00 -5.09
N ASP A 154 19.66 -11.76 -5.77
CA ASP A 154 20.69 -11.19 -6.64
C ASP A 154 20.11 -10.33 -7.76
N ALA A 155 18.94 -10.70 -8.29
CA ALA A 155 18.23 -9.92 -9.30
C ALA A 155 17.62 -8.62 -8.75
N LEU A 156 17.33 -8.52 -7.44
CA LEU A 156 16.56 -7.44 -6.84
C LEU A 156 17.36 -6.54 -5.89
N LYS A 157 18.50 -7.00 -5.37
CA LYS A 157 19.22 -6.36 -4.26
C LYS A 157 19.68 -4.92 -4.54
N ASN A 158 19.88 -4.57 -5.81
CA ASN A 158 20.25 -3.22 -6.23
C ASN A 158 19.04 -2.30 -6.54
N SER A 159 17.85 -2.88 -6.70
CA SER A 159 16.61 -2.15 -7.03
C SER A 159 15.69 -1.94 -5.83
N GLN A 160 15.94 -2.63 -4.72
CA GLN A 160 15.12 -2.57 -3.51
C GLN A 160 15.95 -2.00 -2.35
N PRO A 161 15.31 -1.29 -1.41
CA PRO A 161 15.99 -0.74 -0.24
C PRO A 161 16.27 -1.82 0.83
N VAL A 162 16.64 -3.05 0.43
CA VAL A 162 16.84 -4.19 1.34
C VAL A 162 17.87 -3.87 2.42
N ARG A 163 18.93 -3.14 2.07
CA ARG A 163 19.93 -2.69 3.03
C ARG A 163 19.34 -1.79 4.11
N ALA A 164 18.45 -0.87 3.76
CA ALA A 164 17.82 0.04 4.72
C ALA A 164 16.89 -0.72 5.68
N TRP A 165 16.13 -1.70 5.18
CA TRP A 165 15.33 -2.58 6.02
C TRP A 165 16.21 -3.37 6.99
N PHE A 166 17.29 -3.98 6.49
CA PHE A 166 18.24 -4.72 7.32
C PHE A 166 18.86 -3.83 8.39
N ASP A 167 19.36 -2.64 8.02
CA ASP A 167 20.00 -1.72 8.95
C ASP A 167 19.03 -1.24 10.04
N SER A 168 17.76 -1.04 9.70
CA SER A 168 16.70 -0.70 10.67
C SER A 168 16.46 -1.80 11.70
N VAL A 169 16.35 -3.06 11.27
CA VAL A 169 15.91 -4.15 12.16
C VAL A 169 17.08 -4.83 12.88
N TRP A 170 18.15 -5.15 12.17
CA TRP A 170 19.28 -5.95 12.70
C TRP A 170 20.63 -5.21 12.67
N GLY A 171 20.79 -4.23 11.78
CA GLY A 171 22.05 -3.52 11.56
C GLY A 171 22.21 -2.25 12.37
N ALA A 172 22.79 -1.23 11.75
CA ALA A 172 23.31 -0.04 12.42
C ALA A 172 22.23 0.83 13.09
N GLN A 173 20.99 0.78 12.62
CA GLN A 173 19.87 1.60 13.09
C GLN A 173 18.93 0.88 14.08
N ARG A 174 19.22 -0.38 14.46
CA ARG A 174 18.40 -1.14 15.41
C ARG A 174 18.15 -0.44 16.74
N GLY A 175 19.13 0.34 17.22
CA GLY A 175 19.00 1.10 18.46
C GLY A 175 17.98 2.23 18.35
N HIS A 176 18.01 2.95 17.22
CA HIS A 176 17.00 3.97 16.92
C HIS A 176 15.61 3.35 16.80
N ARG A 177 15.48 2.24 16.07
CA ARG A 177 14.22 1.48 15.96
C ARG A 177 13.67 1.09 17.33
N GLY A 178 14.52 0.55 18.21
CA GLY A 178 14.12 0.22 19.59
C GLY A 178 13.56 1.41 20.36
N THR A 179 14.18 2.59 20.23
CA THR A 179 13.68 3.84 20.82
C THR A 179 12.33 4.24 20.23
N VAL A 180 12.17 4.13 18.90
CA VAL A 180 10.91 4.48 18.22
C VAL A 180 9.76 3.58 18.68
N LEU A 181 9.98 2.27 18.70
CA LEU A 181 8.98 1.29 19.12
C LEU A 181 8.65 1.34 20.63
N GLY A 182 9.55 1.90 21.45
CA GLY A 182 9.31 2.11 22.88
C GLY A 182 8.42 3.31 23.23
N LYS A 183 8.00 4.09 22.22
CA LYS A 183 7.16 5.28 22.44
C LYS A 183 5.69 4.92 22.72
N PRO A 184 4.99 5.65 23.61
CA PRO A 184 3.65 5.27 24.05
C PRO A 184 2.55 5.49 22.99
N ASN A 185 2.76 6.40 22.03
CA ASN A 185 1.71 6.83 21.11
C ASN A 185 1.97 6.42 19.64
N ILE A 186 2.76 5.37 19.40
CA ILE A 186 3.06 4.92 18.01
C ILE A 186 1.81 4.55 17.21
N MET A 187 0.73 4.13 17.89
CA MET A 187 -0.55 3.77 17.27
C MET A 187 -1.54 4.95 17.17
N VAL A 188 -1.20 6.12 17.72
CA VAL A 188 -2.08 7.30 17.68
C VAL A 188 -1.71 8.14 16.46
N SER A 189 -2.50 8.00 15.40
CA SER A 189 -2.30 8.69 14.12
C SER A 189 -2.08 10.20 14.29
N GLY A 190 -1.05 10.73 13.60
CA GLY A 190 -0.75 12.17 13.59
C GLY A 190 0.09 12.67 14.77
N THR A 191 0.40 11.81 15.75
CA THR A 191 1.35 12.16 16.82
C THR A 191 2.80 12.08 16.32
N ALA A 192 3.72 12.80 16.97
CA ALA A 192 5.15 12.72 16.66
C ALA A 192 5.72 11.29 16.80
N ASP A 193 5.17 10.49 17.71
CA ASP A 193 5.57 9.10 17.92
C ASP A 193 5.12 8.21 16.75
N ASN A 194 3.88 8.36 16.32
CA ASN A 194 3.36 7.70 15.12
C ASN A 194 4.14 8.12 13.87
N HIS A 195 4.43 9.41 13.69
CA HIS A 195 5.25 9.88 12.59
C HIS A 195 6.67 9.30 12.61
N ALA A 196 7.29 9.15 13.78
CA ALA A 196 8.60 8.49 13.88
C ALA A 196 8.51 7.01 13.50
N TYR A 197 7.44 6.33 13.91
CA TYR A 197 7.20 4.92 13.59
C TYR A 197 6.99 4.68 12.10
N ILE A 198 6.04 5.38 11.45
CA ILE A 198 5.76 5.19 10.02
C ILE A 198 6.92 5.61 9.11
N ASN A 199 7.92 6.32 9.65
CA ASN A 199 9.13 6.74 8.95
C ASN A 199 10.31 5.75 9.12
N LEU A 200 10.14 4.65 9.86
CA LEU A 200 11.13 3.57 9.86
C LEU A 200 11.25 2.98 8.44
N PRO A 201 12.46 2.64 7.96
CA PRO A 201 12.65 2.21 6.56
C PRO A 201 11.74 1.07 6.08
N GLU A 202 11.49 0.08 6.94
CA GLU A 202 10.59 -1.05 6.68
C GLU A 202 9.13 -0.62 6.64
N GLU A 203 8.74 0.32 7.50
CA GLU A 203 7.37 0.83 7.61
C GLU A 203 7.03 1.72 6.41
N VAL A 204 7.95 2.61 6.01
CA VAL A 204 7.77 3.47 4.82
C VAL A 204 7.44 2.63 3.59
N ASP A 205 8.18 1.55 3.36
CA ASP A 205 7.95 0.66 2.23
C ASP A 205 6.65 -0.16 2.38
N ALA A 206 6.32 -0.64 3.58
CA ALA A 206 5.09 -1.38 3.84
C ALA A 206 3.84 -0.50 3.69
N TYR A 207 3.83 0.71 4.25
CA TYR A 207 2.76 1.70 4.06
C TYR A 207 2.64 2.17 2.62
N ALA A 208 3.75 2.42 1.92
CA ALA A 208 3.70 2.77 0.49
C ALA A 208 3.05 1.66 -0.34
N THR A 209 3.39 0.40 -0.04
CA THR A 209 2.78 -0.78 -0.70
C THR A 209 1.29 -0.90 -0.36
N GLN A 210 0.91 -0.68 0.91
CA GLN A 210 -0.49 -0.64 1.33
C GLN A 210 -1.28 0.43 0.57
N TYR A 211 -0.80 1.67 0.55
CA TYR A 211 -1.50 2.77 -0.12
C TYR A 211 -1.63 2.55 -1.62
N ALA A 212 -0.61 1.98 -2.27
CA ALA A 212 -0.67 1.63 -3.69
C ALA A 212 -1.75 0.56 -3.95
N MET A 213 -1.84 -0.48 -3.11
CA MET A 213 -2.87 -1.50 -3.22
C MET A 213 -4.27 -0.92 -2.95
N GLU A 214 -4.42 -0.11 -1.89
CA GLU A 214 -5.69 0.55 -1.57
C GLU A 214 -6.16 1.49 -2.69
N ALA A 215 -5.25 2.20 -3.36
CA ALA A 215 -5.57 3.06 -4.49
C ALA A 215 -6.11 2.27 -5.70
N ILE A 216 -5.69 1.00 -5.88
CA ILE A 216 -6.25 0.10 -6.90
C ILE A 216 -7.62 -0.42 -6.45
N LEU A 217 -7.75 -0.77 -5.17
CA LEU A 217 -8.96 -1.39 -4.60
C LEU A 217 -10.14 -0.40 -4.48
N ASP A 218 -9.88 0.85 -4.09
CA ASP A 218 -10.91 1.86 -3.83
C ASP A 218 -11.90 2.11 -4.98
N PRO A 219 -11.46 2.37 -6.23
CA PRO A 219 -12.40 2.54 -7.34
C PRO A 219 -13.18 1.25 -7.65
N LEU A 220 -12.57 0.07 -7.45
CA LEU A 220 -13.24 -1.21 -7.68
C LEU A 220 -14.35 -1.47 -6.64
N LEU A 221 -14.08 -1.17 -5.36
CA LEU A 221 -15.08 -1.26 -4.31
C LEU A 221 -16.20 -0.24 -4.50
N THR A 222 -15.87 1.00 -4.87
CA THR A 222 -16.86 2.05 -5.12
C THR A 222 -17.80 1.67 -6.26
N ALA A 223 -17.26 1.17 -7.39
CA ALA A 223 -18.07 0.68 -8.50
C ALA A 223 -18.97 -0.49 -8.08
N THR A 224 -18.49 -1.35 -7.18
CA THR A 224 -19.23 -2.50 -6.67
C THR A 224 -20.37 -2.10 -5.75
N ALA A 225 -20.11 -1.21 -4.80
CA ALA A 225 -21.13 -0.66 -3.93
C ALA A 225 -22.22 0.08 -4.73
N GLN A 226 -21.82 0.85 -5.76
CA GLN A 226 -22.77 1.52 -6.64
C GLN A 226 -23.67 0.53 -7.40
N ARG A 227 -23.09 -0.55 -7.99
CA ARG A 227 -23.89 -1.61 -8.62
C ARG A 227 -24.89 -2.23 -7.66
N GLN A 228 -24.48 -2.54 -6.43
CA GLN A 228 -25.39 -3.11 -5.43
C GLN A 228 -26.53 -2.16 -5.07
N VAL A 229 -26.29 -0.84 -5.05
CA VAL A 229 -27.35 0.17 -4.85
C VAL A 229 -28.29 0.20 -6.06
N ASP A 230 -27.75 0.18 -7.27
CA ASP A 230 -28.53 0.22 -8.51
C ASP A 230 -29.39 -1.06 -8.69
N ASP A 231 -28.84 -2.24 -8.36
CA ASP A 231 -29.55 -3.52 -8.40
C ASP A 231 -30.60 -3.62 -7.29
N LYS A 232 -30.32 -3.04 -6.11
CA LYS A 232 -31.26 -3.00 -4.98
C LYS A 232 -32.28 -1.88 -5.09
N ARG A 233 -32.24 -0.98 -6.08
CA ARG A 233 -33.32 -0.01 -6.34
C ARG A 233 -34.52 -0.78 -6.88
N PRO A 234 -35.56 -1.08 -6.07
CA PRO A 234 -36.70 -1.84 -6.53
C PRO A 234 -37.84 -0.87 -6.85
N VAL A 235 -38.36 -0.92 -8.08
CA VAL A 235 -39.82 -0.86 -8.33
C VAL A 235 -40.53 0.51 -8.09
N VAL A 236 -39.90 1.56 -7.55
CA VAL A 236 -40.58 2.87 -7.45
C VAL A 236 -40.81 3.49 -8.83
N GLU A 237 -39.87 3.32 -9.77
CA GLU A 237 -40.05 3.75 -11.17
C GLU A 237 -40.94 2.80 -12.01
N LEU A 238 -41.10 1.53 -11.59
CA LEU A 238 -42.07 0.62 -12.22
C LEU A 238 -43.51 0.93 -11.79
N ARG A 239 -43.73 1.60 -10.65
CA ARG A 239 -45.06 2.05 -10.21
C ARG A 239 -45.52 3.32 -10.91
N THR A 240 -44.63 4.30 -11.11
CA THR A 240 -44.98 5.52 -11.87
C THR A 240 -45.18 5.26 -13.37
N GLY A 241 -44.51 4.24 -13.93
CA GLY A 241 -44.78 3.74 -15.29
C GLY A 241 -46.12 3.01 -15.45
N HIS A 242 -46.71 2.49 -14.36
CA HIS A 242 -48.05 1.89 -14.40
C HIS A 242 -49.18 2.90 -14.11
N GLU A 243 -48.91 3.99 -13.40
CA GLU A 243 -49.91 5.06 -13.22
C GLU A 243 -50.06 5.95 -14.46
N GLN A 244 -49.00 6.15 -15.26
CA GLN A 244 -49.14 6.80 -16.58
C GLN A 244 -49.81 5.91 -17.64
N ALA A 245 -49.81 4.59 -17.47
CA ALA A 245 -50.57 3.67 -18.32
C ALA A 245 -52.06 3.57 -17.94
N ALA A 246 -52.44 4.07 -16.75
CA ALA A 246 -53.83 4.10 -16.29
C ALA A 246 -54.58 5.39 -16.70
N SER A 247 -53.88 6.43 -17.17
CA SER A 247 -54.51 7.64 -17.74
C SER A 247 -54.64 7.54 -19.27
N GLY A 248 -55.54 6.68 -19.72
CA GLY A 248 -56.29 6.85 -20.97
C GLY A 248 -55.51 7.00 -22.28
N SER A 249 -55.01 5.89 -22.84
CA SER A 249 -55.00 5.71 -24.29
C SER A 249 -55.07 4.23 -24.65
N VAL A 250 -55.85 3.94 -25.70
CA VAL A 250 -56.23 2.61 -26.19
C VAL A 250 -55.01 1.68 -26.35
N PRO A 251 -55.08 0.41 -25.91
CA PRO A 251 -53.94 -0.50 -26.03
C PRO A 251 -53.61 -0.77 -27.51
N ARG A 252 -52.38 -0.40 -27.91
CA ARG A 252 -51.80 -0.83 -29.19
C ARG A 252 -51.66 -2.35 -29.20
N THR A 253 -51.91 -2.95 -30.36
CA THR A 253 -51.88 -4.40 -30.51
C THR A 253 -50.45 -4.93 -30.39
N LEU A 254 -50.30 -6.20 -30.00
CA LEU A 254 -49.00 -6.89 -29.95
C LEU A 254 -48.28 -6.85 -31.31
N ALA A 255 -49.02 -6.68 -32.42
CA ALA A 255 -48.47 -6.50 -33.76
C ALA A 255 -47.73 -5.16 -33.93
N ASP A 256 -48.24 -4.07 -33.34
CA ASP A 256 -47.61 -2.74 -33.40
C ASP A 256 -46.29 -2.73 -32.59
N GLN A 257 -46.27 -3.43 -31.45
CA GLN A 257 -45.09 -3.51 -30.57
C GLN A 257 -43.95 -4.33 -31.21
N LEU A 258 -44.27 -5.35 -31.99
CA LEU A 258 -43.27 -6.17 -32.70
C LEU A 258 -42.70 -5.45 -33.94
N GLN A 259 -43.49 -4.59 -34.58
CA GLN A 259 -43.06 -3.83 -35.76
C GLN A 259 -42.07 -2.70 -35.41
N ASP A 260 -42.21 -2.07 -34.24
CA ASP A 260 -41.27 -1.06 -33.76
C ASP A 260 -39.95 -1.68 -33.24
N LYS A 261 -40.02 -2.88 -32.64
CA LYS A 261 -38.81 -3.63 -32.23
C LYS A 261 -37.98 -4.09 -33.43
N ALA A 262 -38.63 -4.41 -34.56
CA ALA A 262 -37.95 -4.74 -35.82
C ALA A 262 -37.35 -3.52 -36.55
N LYS A 263 -37.84 -2.30 -36.28
CA LYS A 263 -37.26 -1.05 -36.81
C LYS A 263 -36.08 -0.55 -35.96
N GLY A 264 -36.10 -0.76 -34.64
CA GLY A 264 -35.01 -0.36 -33.75
C GLY A 264 -33.71 -1.17 -33.89
N LEU A 265 -33.80 -2.42 -34.34
CA LEU A 265 -32.63 -3.32 -34.48
C LEU A 265 -31.80 -3.12 -35.77
N ARG A 266 -32.16 -2.15 -36.63
CA ARG A 266 -31.39 -1.86 -37.87
C ARG A 266 -30.38 -0.71 -37.74
N HIS A 267 -30.22 -0.08 -36.57
CA HIS A 267 -29.39 1.14 -36.45
C HIS A 267 -28.43 1.25 -35.25
N THR A 268 -27.86 0.15 -34.77
CA THR A 268 -26.67 0.21 -33.89
C THR A 268 -25.64 -0.88 -34.22
N GLY A 269 -25.15 -0.86 -35.46
CA GLY A 269 -23.88 -1.49 -35.83
C GLY A 269 -22.71 -0.57 -35.48
N GLY A 270 -22.40 -0.42 -34.19
CA GLY A 270 -21.28 0.40 -33.70
C GLY A 270 -20.09 -0.45 -33.28
N ARG A 271 -19.16 -0.70 -34.21
CA ARG A 271 -17.79 -1.15 -33.88
C ARG A 271 -17.10 0.00 -33.14
N LEU A 272 -16.90 -0.15 -31.82
CA LEU A 272 -16.01 0.72 -31.05
C LEU A 272 -14.57 0.51 -31.57
N ASP A 273 -13.97 1.59 -32.03
CA ASP A 273 -12.64 1.60 -32.65
C ASP A 273 -11.58 1.28 -31.58
N GLN A 274 -10.81 0.20 -31.80
CA GLN A 274 -9.67 -0.19 -30.96
C GLN A 274 -8.68 0.96 -30.75
N ARG A 275 -8.65 1.95 -31.66
CA ARG A 275 -7.82 3.15 -31.53
C ARG A 275 -8.25 4.06 -30.39
N GLU A 276 -9.54 4.21 -30.12
CA GLU A 276 -10.04 5.04 -29.01
C GLU A 276 -9.74 4.39 -27.66
N GLN A 277 -9.91 3.07 -27.52
CA GLN A 277 -9.50 2.35 -26.31
C GLN A 277 -7.99 2.42 -26.06
N THR A 278 -7.18 2.31 -27.12
CA THR A 278 -5.71 2.44 -27.01
C THR A 278 -5.30 3.87 -26.65
N GLN A 279 -6.03 4.89 -27.13
CA GLN A 279 -5.76 6.29 -26.82
C GLN A 279 -6.21 6.68 -25.41
N GLN A 280 -7.31 6.11 -24.91
CA GLN A 280 -7.74 6.25 -23.51
C GLN A 280 -6.73 5.61 -22.54
N LEU A 281 -6.25 4.40 -22.84
CA LEU A 281 -5.23 3.73 -22.03
C LEU A 281 -3.90 4.50 -21.99
N ARG A 282 -3.46 5.07 -23.13
CA ARG A 282 -2.26 5.93 -23.16
C ARG A 282 -2.44 7.21 -22.35
N THR A 283 -3.61 7.84 -22.43
CA THR A 283 -3.93 9.05 -21.66
C THR A 283 -3.92 8.77 -20.15
N GLN A 284 -4.49 7.64 -19.73
CA GLN A 284 -4.47 7.20 -18.34
C GLN A 284 -3.05 6.89 -17.83
N HIS A 285 -2.21 6.25 -18.66
CA HIS A 285 -0.82 5.95 -18.31
C HIS A 285 0.04 7.22 -18.13
N HIS A 286 -0.19 8.24 -18.95
CA HIS A 286 0.48 9.55 -18.81
C HIS A 286 0.00 10.34 -17.58
N GLN A 287 -1.30 10.25 -17.24
CA GLN A 287 -1.84 10.86 -16.02
C GLN A 287 -1.28 10.19 -14.76
N PHE A 288 -1.11 8.86 -14.75
CA PHE A 288 -0.46 8.12 -13.67
C PHE A 288 1.01 8.53 -13.50
N ALA A 289 1.77 8.61 -14.60
CA ALA A 289 3.18 9.03 -14.55
C ALA A 289 3.39 10.49 -14.11
N ALA A 290 2.37 11.35 -14.28
CA ALA A 290 2.37 12.73 -13.80
C ALA A 290 2.02 12.81 -12.29
N GLN A 291 1.05 12.03 -11.83
CA GLN A 291 0.66 11.98 -10.40
C GLN A 291 1.75 11.37 -9.52
N SER A 292 2.48 10.36 -10.00
CA SER A 292 3.64 9.81 -9.27
C SER A 292 4.82 10.77 -9.19
N ARG A 293 4.97 11.74 -10.11
CA ARG A 293 5.99 12.78 -10.03
C ARG A 293 5.61 13.91 -9.07
N VAL A 294 4.33 14.25 -8.98
CA VAL A 294 3.83 15.25 -8.01
C VAL A 294 3.97 14.72 -6.58
N ALA A 295 3.73 13.43 -6.34
CA ALA A 295 3.88 12.80 -5.02
C ALA A 295 5.32 12.75 -4.49
N GLN A 296 6.35 12.91 -5.34
CA GLN A 296 7.75 13.00 -4.89
C GLN A 296 8.22 14.43 -4.59
N THR A 297 7.41 15.46 -4.87
CA THR A 297 7.82 16.87 -4.67
C THR A 297 6.80 17.73 -3.92
N SER A 298 5.69 17.19 -3.42
CA SER A 298 4.70 17.96 -2.66
C SER A 298 4.72 17.59 -1.17
N GLN A 299 5.26 18.48 -0.33
CA GLN A 299 4.82 18.58 1.06
C GLN A 299 3.32 18.86 1.08
N ALA A 300 2.61 18.14 1.95
CA ALA A 300 1.16 18.12 2.02
C ALA A 300 0.55 19.52 2.29
N PRO A 301 -0.57 19.87 1.62
CA PRO A 301 -1.36 21.03 2.00
C PRO A 301 -2.31 20.66 3.14
N ASN A 302 -2.58 21.61 4.04
CA ASN A 302 -3.74 21.50 4.92
C ASN A 302 -4.53 22.81 4.93
N ILE A 303 -5.85 22.66 4.74
CA ILE A 303 -6.85 23.73 4.62
C ILE A 303 -7.44 23.98 6.01
N ASN A 304 -7.09 25.14 6.55
CA ASN A 304 -7.87 26.14 7.29
C ASN A 304 -9.03 25.74 8.22
N LEU A 305 -8.99 26.25 9.47
CA LEU A 305 -9.96 27.23 10.01
C LEU A 305 -9.48 27.79 11.38
N GLY A 306 -9.24 29.11 11.44
CA GLY A 306 -9.51 29.92 12.64
C GLY A 306 -8.33 30.47 13.47
N THR A 307 -8.05 31.77 13.29
CA THR A 307 -7.40 32.70 14.24
C THR A 307 -5.95 32.44 14.68
N SER A 308 -4.99 33.16 14.08
CA SER A 308 -4.19 34.21 14.78
C SER A 308 -2.98 34.60 13.91
N VAL A 309 -3.19 35.59 13.05
CA VAL A 309 -2.13 36.23 12.26
C VAL A 309 -1.41 37.23 13.17
N ARG A 310 -0.23 36.86 13.69
CA ARG A 310 0.81 37.85 14.06
C ARG A 310 2.23 37.33 14.34
N ASN A 311 2.51 36.02 14.31
CA ASN A 311 3.84 35.52 14.71
C ASN A 311 4.68 34.83 13.60
N MET A 312 4.24 34.80 12.33
CA MET A 312 4.95 34.03 11.28
C MET A 312 6.19 34.70 10.67
N THR A 313 6.57 35.91 11.05
CA THR A 313 7.78 36.58 10.53
C THR A 313 9.03 36.35 11.37
N ALA A 314 8.91 35.85 12.61
CA ALA A 314 10.04 35.63 13.51
C ALA A 314 10.82 34.33 13.21
N ASP A 315 10.12 33.26 12.81
CA ASP A 315 10.74 31.92 12.66
C ASP A 315 11.61 31.78 11.40
N HIS A 316 11.31 32.53 10.33
CA HIS A 316 12.16 32.55 9.13
C HIS A 316 13.48 33.31 9.33
N GLN A 317 13.54 34.28 10.26
CA GLN A 317 14.78 35.01 10.55
C GLN A 317 15.70 34.22 11.50
N ALA A 318 15.14 33.37 12.38
CA ALA A 318 15.91 32.53 13.30
C ALA A 318 16.70 31.41 12.58
N MET A 319 16.15 30.81 11.53
CA MET A 319 16.85 29.74 10.78
C MET A 319 17.96 30.26 9.84
N ALA A 320 17.81 31.49 9.32
CA ALA A 320 18.85 32.14 8.53
C ALA A 320 20.01 32.70 9.38
N ALA A 321 19.77 32.98 10.68
CA ALA A 321 20.80 33.38 11.63
C ALA A 321 21.60 32.17 12.16
N ALA A 322 20.95 31.03 12.41
CA ALA A 322 21.61 29.80 12.84
C ALA A 322 22.59 29.24 11.78
N SER A 323 22.30 29.41 10.48
CA SER A 323 23.20 28.98 9.41
C SER A 323 24.43 29.88 9.23
N ARG A 324 24.40 31.15 9.68
CA ARG A 324 25.57 32.05 9.62
C ARG A 324 26.52 31.86 10.80
N GLN A 325 26.02 31.40 11.94
CA GLN A 325 26.81 31.20 13.17
C GLN A 325 27.66 29.93 13.14
N VAL A 326 27.34 28.96 12.27
CA VAL A 326 28.14 27.74 12.04
C VAL A 326 29.36 28.03 11.16
N VAL A 327 29.31 29.05 10.30
CA VAL A 327 30.43 29.43 9.41
C VAL A 327 31.49 30.29 10.13
N SER A 328 31.14 30.98 11.21
CA SER A 328 32.09 31.83 11.96
C SER A 328 32.94 31.08 12.99
N ASN A 329 32.70 29.79 13.22
CA ASN A 329 33.39 28.98 14.25
C ASN A 329 34.39 27.96 13.67
N ALA A 330 34.68 28.01 12.37
CA ALA A 330 35.69 27.15 11.77
C ALA A 330 37.11 27.66 12.10
N ASN A 331 37.95 26.77 12.62
CA ASN A 331 39.34 27.03 13.00
C ASN A 331 40.17 27.46 11.76
N PRO A 332 40.89 28.60 11.78
CA PRO A 332 41.59 29.12 10.60
C PRO A 332 42.78 28.29 10.10
N ASP A 333 43.23 27.27 10.85
CA ASP A 333 44.47 26.52 10.56
C ASP A 333 44.28 25.17 9.84
N ASP A 334 43.07 24.84 9.36
CA ASP A 334 42.81 23.56 8.69
C ASP A 334 42.79 23.69 7.15
N ASP A 335 43.96 23.55 6.53
CA ASP A 335 44.21 23.77 5.10
C ASP A 335 43.53 22.74 4.17
N VAL A 336 43.07 21.61 4.74
CA VAL A 336 42.35 20.56 3.99
C VAL A 336 40.91 20.97 3.67
N SER A 337 40.34 21.92 4.41
CA SER A 337 38.95 22.37 4.26
C SER A 337 38.76 23.43 3.16
N ARG A 338 39.82 24.14 2.74
CA ARG A 338 39.73 25.21 1.74
C ARG A 338 39.54 24.69 0.30
N SER A 339 40.16 23.56 -0.06
CA SER A 339 40.03 23.02 -1.42
C SER A 339 38.68 22.34 -1.71
N ARG A 340 38.02 21.81 -0.67
CA ARG A 340 36.72 21.13 -0.82
C ARG A 340 35.52 22.06 -0.79
N ILE A 341 35.62 23.22 -0.13
CA ILE A 341 34.51 24.19 -0.05
C ILE A 341 34.48 25.12 -1.28
N ALA A 342 35.63 25.45 -1.88
CA ALA A 342 35.68 26.25 -3.11
C ALA A 342 35.12 25.51 -4.35
N GLY A 343 35.11 24.17 -4.34
CA GLY A 343 34.59 23.36 -5.45
C GLY A 343 33.06 23.24 -5.50
N LEU A 344 32.36 23.50 -4.40
CA LEU A 344 30.89 23.34 -4.30
C LEU A 344 30.12 24.64 -4.56
N ALA A 345 30.77 25.80 -4.47
CA ALA A 345 30.15 27.09 -4.74
C ALA A 345 30.05 27.44 -6.24
N SER A 346 30.87 26.86 -7.12
CA SER A 346 30.86 27.20 -8.56
C SER A 346 29.81 26.45 -9.39
N LEU A 347 29.10 25.49 -8.78
CA LEU A 347 28.08 24.67 -9.47
C LEU A 347 26.65 25.24 -9.37
N PHE A 348 26.43 26.31 -8.60
CA PHE A 348 25.11 26.93 -8.43
C PHE A 348 24.92 28.31 -9.08
N GLU A 349 25.93 28.86 -9.76
CA GLU A 349 25.84 30.18 -10.41
C GLU A 349 25.72 30.14 -11.95
N LYS A 350 25.48 28.96 -12.53
CA LYS A 350 25.16 28.85 -13.98
C LYS A 350 23.85 28.14 -14.21
N ARG A 351 22.75 28.77 -13.78
CA ARG A 351 21.40 28.69 -14.36
C ARG A 351 20.42 29.51 -13.50
N THR A 352 20.52 30.82 -13.63
CA THR A 352 19.40 31.76 -13.54
C THR A 352 19.56 32.75 -14.66
#